data_AF-A0A3G6N7J2-F1
#
_entry.id   AF-A0A3G6N7J2-F1
#
_cell.length_a   1.000
_cell.length_b   1.000
_cell.length_c   1.000
_cell.angle_alpha   90.00
_cell.angle_beta   90.00
_cell.angle_gamma   90.00
#
_symmetry.space_group_name_H-M   'P 1'
#
loop_
_entity.id
_entity.type
_entity.pdbx_description
1 polymer ?
#
loop_
_entity_poly.entity_id
_entity_poly.type
_entity_poly.pdbx_seq_one_letter_code
_entity_poly.pdbx_strand_id
1 'polypeptide(L)'
;MKVITIIFFLVIVKQFYAQEKIEKTKIGEYQYEFFLEDTYFHEDDEYGINYYIRLRDKKQFVGTNITYRTFIRSRNAPIVNESLPPNPLLKFKDREVTGIGKIEIKKYTKEIISTFKRYVKNNESEADSTKTIYKQRKDGFFENILFIEYKKGNEKIIKKK
;
A
#
# COMPACT_ATOMS: atom_id res chain seq x y z
N MET A 1 44.42 18.79 5.17
CA MET A 1 42.95 18.99 5.13
C MET A 1 42.33 18.47 3.82
N LYS A 2 42.39 17.17 3.54
CA LYS A 2 41.72 16.56 2.36
C LYS A 2 40.88 15.32 2.68
N VAL A 3 40.99 14.80 3.90
CA VAL A 3 40.34 13.54 4.33
C VAL A 3 38.91 13.78 4.84
N ILE A 4 38.62 14.98 5.35
CA ILE A 4 37.33 15.32 5.97
C ILE A 4 36.22 15.45 4.91
N THR A 5 36.55 15.84 3.68
CA THR A 5 35.56 16.07 2.61
C THR A 5 34.99 14.77 2.03
N ILE A 6 35.74 13.66 2.07
CA ILE A 6 35.32 12.37 1.51
C ILE A 6 34.26 11.70 2.41
N ILE A 7 34.36 11.89 3.72
CA ILE A 7 33.43 11.30 4.70
C ILE A 7 32.05 11.95 4.59
N PHE A 8 31.98 13.25 4.30
CA PHE A 8 30.70 13.96 4.12
C PHE A 8 29.95 13.51 2.84
N PHE A 9 30.68 13.13 1.79
CA PHE A 9 30.08 12.65 0.54
C PHE A 9 29.47 11.24 0.67
N LEU A 10 30.05 10.38 1.52
CA LEU A 10 29.57 9.02 1.76
C LEU A 10 28.26 8.97 2.57
N VAL A 11 27.96 10.00 3.37
CA VAL A 11 26.73 10.07 4.17
C VAL A 11 25.52 10.47 3.31
N ILE A 12 25.72 11.29 2.26
CA ILE A 12 24.63 11.75 1.39
C ILE A 12 24.12 10.62 0.47
N VAL A 13 24.97 9.67 0.08
CA VAL A 13 24.59 8.58 -0.83
C VAL A 13 23.82 7.46 -0.14
N LYS A 14 23.95 7.28 1.19
CA LYS A 14 23.21 6.23 1.93
C LYS A 14 21.73 6.53 2.13
N GLN A 15 21.25 7.76 1.91
CA GLN A 15 19.82 8.06 1.94
C GLN A 15 19.04 7.48 0.74
N PHE A 16 19.71 6.92 -0.27
CA PHE A 16 19.05 6.32 -1.44
C PHE A 16 18.58 4.87 -1.26
N TYR A 17 18.87 4.21 -0.14
CA TYR A 17 18.55 2.78 0.07
C TYR A 17 17.22 2.55 0.80
N ALA A 18 16.16 3.05 0.19
CA ALA A 18 14.80 2.49 0.28
C ALA A 18 14.07 2.86 -1.03
N GLN A 19 14.65 2.43 -2.16
CA GLN A 19 14.11 2.80 -3.46
C GLN A 19 12.73 2.17 -3.65
N GLU A 20 11.71 3.00 -3.55
CA GLU A 20 10.33 2.72 -3.90
C GLU A 20 10.31 2.03 -5.28
N LYS A 21 9.76 0.81 -5.36
CA LYS A 21 9.67 0.08 -6.64
C LYS A 21 8.58 0.75 -7.47
N ILE A 22 8.99 1.69 -8.32
CA ILE A 22 8.11 2.45 -9.20
C ILE A 22 7.93 1.70 -10.52
N GLU A 23 6.69 1.37 -10.86
CA GLU A 23 6.30 0.86 -12.18
C GLU A 23 5.61 1.98 -12.98
N LYS A 24 6.12 2.28 -14.17
CA LYS A 24 5.52 3.30 -15.04
C LYS A 24 4.52 2.67 -16.00
N THR A 25 3.29 3.16 -16.04
CA THR A 25 2.26 2.69 -16.97
C THR A 25 1.51 3.84 -17.62
N LYS A 26 1.22 3.70 -18.92
CA LYS A 26 0.36 4.63 -19.65
C LYS A 26 -1.10 4.20 -19.57
N ILE A 27 -1.99 5.11 -19.19
CA ILE A 27 -3.45 4.92 -19.21
C ILE A 27 -4.09 6.12 -19.91
N GLY A 28 -4.76 5.88 -21.04
CA GLY A 28 -5.19 6.97 -21.92
C GLY A 28 -3.97 7.76 -22.44
N GLU A 29 -4.01 9.08 -22.26
CA GLU A 29 -2.94 9.98 -22.71
C GLU A 29 -1.88 10.24 -21.63
N TYR A 30 -2.11 9.75 -20.41
CA TYR A 30 -1.32 10.09 -19.24
C TYR A 30 -0.37 8.96 -18.85
N GLN A 31 0.84 9.33 -18.41
CA GLN A 31 1.85 8.44 -17.84
C GLN A 31 1.76 8.49 -16.32
N TYR A 32 1.60 7.33 -15.69
CA TYR A 32 1.49 7.18 -14.24
C TYR A 32 2.67 6.42 -13.67
N GLU A 33 3.00 6.74 -12.43
CA GLU A 33 3.89 5.96 -11.57
C GLU A 33 3.03 5.18 -10.57
N PHE A 34 3.16 3.85 -10.58
CA PHE A 34 2.54 2.94 -9.63
C PHE A 34 3.58 2.52 -8.61
N PHE A 35 3.22 2.53 -7.33
CA PHE A 35 4.12 2.15 -6.26
C PHE A 35 3.34 1.67 -5.03
N LEU A 36 4.09 1.10 -4.09
CA LEU A 36 3.59 0.58 -2.83
C LEU A 36 4.12 1.42 -1.68
N GLU A 37 3.28 1.67 -0.69
CA GLU A 37 3.67 2.38 0.52
C GLU A 37 3.09 1.71 1.76
N ASP A 38 3.89 1.67 2.83
CA ASP A 38 3.49 1.11 4.11
C ASP A 38 2.43 2.00 4.78
N THR A 39 1.53 1.37 5.53
CA THR A 39 0.49 2.05 6.33
C THR A 39 0.29 1.31 7.65
N TYR A 40 -0.23 2.03 8.64
CA TYR A 40 -0.64 1.44 9.91
C TYR A 40 -2.07 1.87 10.25
N PHE A 41 -2.93 0.89 10.46
CA PHE A 41 -4.34 1.04 10.81
C PHE A 41 -4.48 0.97 12.33
N HIS A 42 -4.48 2.13 12.98
CA HIS A 42 -4.50 2.23 14.45
C HIS A 42 -5.73 1.58 15.10
N GLU A 43 -6.89 1.66 14.46
CA GLU A 43 -8.15 1.09 14.97
C GLU A 43 -8.09 -0.45 15.04
N ASP A 44 -7.38 -1.05 14.10
CA ASP A 44 -7.27 -2.50 13.94
C ASP A 44 -5.95 -3.05 14.52
N ASP A 45 -5.03 -2.21 15.01
CA ASP A 45 -3.65 -2.57 15.36
C ASP A 45 -3.02 -3.46 14.26
N GLU A 46 -3.12 -2.96 13.03
CA GLU A 46 -2.84 -3.71 11.81
C GLU A 46 -1.90 -2.92 10.90
N TYR A 47 -0.89 -3.59 10.36
CA TYR A 47 0.00 -3.02 9.36
C TYR A 47 -0.53 -3.35 7.97
N GLY A 48 -0.21 -2.51 7.00
CA GLY A 48 -0.55 -2.78 5.61
C GLY A 48 0.44 -2.21 4.63
N ILE A 49 0.29 -2.63 3.39
CA ILE A 49 0.95 -2.06 2.22
C ILE A 49 -0.14 -1.67 1.24
N ASN A 50 -0.13 -0.41 0.81
CA ASN A 50 -1.14 0.19 -0.06
C ASN A 50 -0.59 0.44 -1.45
N TYR A 51 -1.45 0.28 -2.46
CA TYR A 51 -1.20 0.73 -3.82
C TYR A 51 -1.50 2.21 -3.97
N TYR A 52 -0.54 2.92 -4.55
CA TYR A 52 -0.66 4.31 -4.93
C TYR A 52 -0.33 4.53 -6.41
N ILE A 53 -0.93 5.57 -6.96
CA ILE A 53 -0.58 6.11 -8.27
C ILE A 53 -0.14 7.56 -8.13
N ARG A 54 0.77 8.01 -8.99
CA ARG A 54 1.20 9.41 -9.08
C ARG A 54 1.12 9.92 -10.50
N LEU A 55 0.56 11.13 -10.65
CA LEU A 55 0.51 11.90 -11.89
C LEU A 55 0.96 13.33 -11.58
N ARG A 56 2.02 13.82 -12.25
CA ARG A 56 2.52 15.20 -12.11
C ARG A 56 2.63 15.63 -10.63
N ASP A 57 3.30 14.81 -9.82
CA ASP A 57 3.53 14.98 -8.38
C ASP A 57 2.34 14.78 -7.44
N LYS A 58 1.12 14.62 -7.97
CA LYS A 58 -0.04 14.29 -7.14
C LYS A 58 -0.17 12.79 -6.96
N LYS A 59 -0.04 12.34 -5.71
CA LYS A 59 -0.26 10.97 -5.26
C LYS A 59 -1.73 10.71 -4.97
N GLN A 60 -2.21 9.51 -5.31
CA GLN A 60 -3.57 9.06 -5.05
C GLN A 60 -3.57 7.59 -4.60
N PHE A 61 -4.29 7.31 -3.52
CA PHE A 61 -4.56 5.94 -3.06
C PHE A 61 -5.51 5.23 -4.03
N VAL A 62 -5.20 3.98 -4.39
CA VAL A 62 -6.05 3.19 -5.29
C VAL A 62 -6.44 1.82 -4.75
N GLY A 63 -5.89 1.39 -3.60
CA GLY A 63 -6.31 0.17 -2.93
C GLY A 63 -5.25 -0.38 -1.99
N THR A 64 -5.59 -1.44 -1.27
CA THR A 64 -4.67 -2.10 -0.33
C THR A 64 -4.14 -3.40 -0.94
N ASN A 65 -2.83 -3.64 -0.85
CA ASN A 65 -2.18 -4.85 -1.35
C ASN A 65 -2.26 -5.98 -0.32
N ILE A 66 -1.85 -5.71 0.91
CA ILE A 66 -1.81 -6.71 1.97
C ILE A 66 -1.97 -6.02 3.31
N THR A 67 -2.66 -6.68 4.22
CA THR A 67 -2.69 -6.32 5.65
C THR A 67 -2.21 -7.51 6.47
N TYR A 68 -1.54 -7.19 7.58
CA TYR A 68 -1.00 -8.21 8.47
C TYR A 68 -0.86 -7.68 9.90
N ARG A 69 -0.90 -8.62 10.84
CA ARG A 69 -0.62 -8.37 12.26
C ARG A 69 0.67 -9.02 12.68
N THR A 70 1.25 -8.50 13.75
CA THR A 70 2.42 -9.08 14.41
C THR A 70 1.97 -9.79 15.68
N PHE A 71 2.40 -11.04 15.89
CA PHE A 71 2.02 -11.78 17.10
C PHE A 71 2.67 -11.18 18.35
N ILE A 72 2.00 -11.28 19.49
CA ILE A 72 2.43 -10.69 20.78
C ILE A 72 3.81 -11.21 21.22
N ARG A 73 4.20 -12.44 20.87
CA ARG A 73 5.56 -12.97 21.16
C ARG A 73 6.68 -12.13 20.56
N SER A 74 6.42 -11.40 19.48
CA SER A 74 7.38 -10.52 18.81
C SER A 74 7.39 -9.08 19.35
N ARG A 75 6.40 -8.70 20.19
CA ARG A 75 6.40 -7.39 20.90
C ARG A 75 7.35 -7.37 22.09
N ASN A 76 7.73 -8.54 22.62
CA ASN A 76 8.53 -8.70 23.83
C ASN A 76 9.98 -9.17 23.58
N ALA A 77 10.45 -9.21 22.34
CA ALA A 77 11.86 -9.49 22.05
C ALA A 77 12.64 -8.16 21.99
N PRO A 78 13.59 -7.88 22.90
CA PRO A 78 14.41 -6.69 22.80
C PRO A 78 15.23 -6.74 21.51
N ILE A 79 15.20 -5.65 20.73
CA ILE A 79 16.08 -5.48 19.57
C ILE A 79 17.49 -5.23 20.11
N VAL A 80 18.23 -6.29 20.40
CA VAL A 80 19.62 -6.20 20.86
C VAL A 80 20.53 -6.13 19.63
N ASN A 81 20.64 -4.96 19.00
CA ASN A 81 21.89 -4.41 18.46
C ASN A 81 21.64 -2.99 17.86
N GLU A 82 22.04 -1.94 18.57
CA GLU A 82 21.85 -0.53 18.15
C GLU A 82 22.74 -0.11 16.96
N SER A 83 23.71 -0.96 16.57
CA SER A 83 24.79 -0.58 15.65
C SER A 83 24.64 -1.07 14.20
N LEU A 84 23.55 -1.78 13.85
CA LEU A 84 23.30 -2.25 12.49
C LEU A 84 22.10 -1.53 11.85
N PRO A 85 22.18 -1.13 10.57
CA PRO A 85 21.02 -0.60 9.86
C PRO A 85 19.92 -1.67 9.85
N PRO A 86 18.66 -1.32 10.17
CA PRO A 86 17.58 -2.29 10.28
C PRO A 86 17.39 -2.98 8.94
N ASN A 87 17.63 -4.29 8.89
CA ASN A 87 17.31 -5.10 7.73
C ASN A 87 15.76 -5.08 7.57
N PRO A 88 15.23 -4.52 6.47
CA PRO A 88 13.79 -4.32 6.30
C PRO A 88 12.99 -5.64 6.24
N LEU A 89 13.68 -6.76 5.96
CA LEU A 89 13.09 -8.09 5.88
C LEU A 89 13.28 -8.91 7.18
N LEU A 90 14.15 -8.51 8.11
CA LEU A 90 14.38 -9.21 9.39
C LEU A 90 13.46 -8.75 10.54
N LYS A 91 12.65 -7.70 10.35
CA LYS A 91 11.86 -7.18 11.48
C LYS A 91 10.71 -8.10 11.95
N PHE A 92 10.33 -9.16 11.21
CA PHE A 92 9.06 -9.83 11.52
C PHE A 92 9.00 -11.33 11.14
N LYS A 93 9.39 -12.17 12.08
CA LYS A 93 9.34 -13.64 11.97
C LYS A 93 7.93 -14.22 12.19
N ASP A 94 7.06 -13.49 12.88
CA ASP A 94 5.69 -13.91 13.20
C ASP A 94 4.69 -12.87 12.69
N ARG A 95 4.13 -13.11 11.49
CA ARG A 95 3.05 -12.29 10.92
C ARG A 95 1.88 -13.15 10.49
N GLU A 96 0.68 -12.73 10.87
CA GLU A 96 -0.56 -13.28 10.34
C GLU A 96 -1.06 -12.35 9.24
N VAL A 97 -1.23 -12.88 8.01
CA VAL A 97 -1.85 -12.13 6.92
C VAL A 97 -3.35 -12.06 7.19
N THR A 98 -3.84 -10.86 7.40
CA THR A 98 -5.26 -10.61 7.74
C THR A 98 -6.08 -10.21 6.52
N GLY A 99 -5.44 -9.86 5.40
CA GLY A 99 -6.14 -9.59 4.16
C GLY A 99 -5.19 -9.39 2.97
N ILE A 100 -5.71 -9.62 1.77
CA ILE A 100 -4.99 -9.45 0.51
C ILE A 100 -5.90 -8.71 -0.46
N GLY A 101 -5.31 -7.77 -1.19
CA GLY A 101 -5.96 -7.10 -2.31
C GLY A 101 -5.17 -7.18 -3.59
N LYS A 102 -5.88 -6.79 -4.65
CA LYS A 102 -5.44 -6.87 -6.03
C LYS A 102 -5.92 -5.63 -6.75
N ILE A 103 -5.04 -5.07 -7.57
CA ILE A 103 -5.37 -4.01 -8.51
C ILE A 103 -5.38 -4.60 -9.93
N GLU A 104 -6.43 -4.29 -10.68
CA GLU A 104 -6.51 -4.53 -12.12
C GLU A 104 -6.64 -3.21 -12.86
N ILE A 105 -5.80 -3.01 -13.87
CA ILE A 105 -5.82 -1.80 -14.71
C ILE A 105 -6.44 -2.17 -16.06
N LYS A 106 -7.65 -1.67 -16.34
CA LYS A 106 -8.31 -1.85 -17.63
C LYS A 106 -7.98 -0.64 -18.51
N LYS A 107 -6.89 -0.72 -19.26
CA LYS A 107 -6.38 0.40 -20.09
C LYS A 107 -7.39 0.91 -21.11
N TYR A 108 -8.14 0.01 -21.75
CA TYR A 108 -9.16 0.36 -22.76
C TYR A 108 -10.31 1.18 -22.16
N THR A 109 -10.84 0.74 -21.01
CA THR A 109 -11.90 1.47 -20.31
C THR A 109 -11.36 2.58 -19.40
N LYS A 110 -10.04 2.74 -19.28
CA LYS A 110 -9.38 3.73 -18.40
C LYS A 110 -9.85 3.59 -16.95
N GLU A 111 -9.93 2.35 -16.47
CA GLU A 111 -10.40 2.01 -15.13
C GLU A 111 -9.31 1.32 -14.30
N ILE A 112 -9.35 1.58 -13.00
CA ILE A 112 -8.60 0.84 -11.98
C ILE A 112 -9.63 0.14 -11.10
N ILE A 113 -9.54 -1.18 -11.01
CA ILE A 113 -10.41 -2.01 -10.16
C ILE A 113 -9.55 -2.50 -9.01
N SER A 114 -9.92 -2.12 -7.79
CA SER A 114 -9.35 -2.66 -6.56
C SER A 114 -10.30 -3.66 -5.96
N THR A 115 -9.80 -4.85 -5.67
CA THR A 115 -10.48 -5.82 -4.82
C THR A 115 -9.64 -6.06 -3.59
N PHE A 116 -10.28 -6.19 -2.43
CA PHE A 116 -9.59 -6.53 -1.18
C PHE A 116 -10.42 -7.57 -0.46
N LYS A 117 -9.79 -8.65 0.01
CA LYS A 117 -10.42 -9.72 0.77
C LYS A 117 -9.78 -9.76 2.16
N ARG A 118 -10.61 -9.65 3.20
CA ARG A 118 -10.20 -9.77 4.59
C ARG A 118 -10.41 -11.22 5.04
N TYR A 119 -9.37 -11.82 5.61
CA TYR A 119 -9.36 -13.19 6.12
C TYR A 119 -9.69 -13.24 7.62
N VAL A 120 -9.24 -12.23 8.36
CA VAL A 120 -9.46 -12.11 9.80
C VAL A 120 -10.23 -10.82 10.06
N LYS A 121 -11.40 -10.94 10.69
CA LYS A 121 -12.23 -9.80 11.07
C LYS A 121 -12.03 -9.44 12.52
N ASN A 122 -12.05 -8.16 12.84
CA ASN A 122 -11.92 -7.69 14.24
C ASN A 122 -13.26 -7.54 14.91
N ASN A 123 -14.31 -7.40 14.12
CA ASN A 123 -15.69 -7.32 14.58
C ASN A 123 -16.65 -7.84 13.50
N GLU A 124 -17.90 -8.08 13.90
CA GLU A 124 -18.93 -8.50 12.94
C GLU A 124 -19.32 -7.39 11.96
N SER A 125 -18.98 -6.12 12.20
CA SER A 125 -19.33 -5.01 11.29
C SER A 125 -18.55 -5.03 9.98
N GLU A 126 -17.32 -5.54 9.98
CA GLU A 126 -16.40 -5.54 8.84
C GLU A 126 -16.87 -6.39 7.64
N ALA A 127 -16.60 -5.85 6.45
CA ALA A 127 -16.82 -6.54 5.18
C ALA A 127 -15.81 -7.68 4.99
N ASP A 128 -16.27 -8.81 4.44
CA ASP A 128 -15.41 -9.94 4.02
C ASP A 128 -14.54 -9.57 2.84
N SER A 129 -15.09 -8.76 1.94
CA SER A 129 -14.34 -8.21 0.83
C SER A 129 -14.94 -6.90 0.36
N THR A 130 -14.12 -6.13 -0.32
CA THR A 130 -14.52 -4.89 -0.95
C THR A 130 -14.11 -4.87 -2.40
N LYS A 131 -14.89 -4.15 -3.22
CA LYS A 131 -14.57 -3.86 -4.61
C LYS A 131 -14.75 -2.37 -4.85
N THR A 132 -13.71 -1.73 -5.33
CA THR A 132 -13.73 -0.32 -5.72
C THR A 132 -13.36 -0.19 -7.18
N ILE A 133 -14.13 0.61 -7.93
CA ILE A 133 -13.81 0.95 -9.32
C ILE A 133 -13.56 2.45 -9.39
N TYR A 134 -12.40 2.79 -9.95
CA TYR A 134 -12.02 4.15 -10.27
C TYR A 134 -12.02 4.35 -11.78
N LYS A 135 -12.54 5.50 -12.24
CA LYS A 135 -12.54 5.91 -13.65
C LYS A 135 -11.64 7.12 -13.85
N GLN A 136 -10.83 7.10 -14.90
CA GLN A 136 -10.03 8.25 -15.30
C GLN A 136 -10.94 9.40 -15.77
N ARG A 137 -10.78 10.57 -15.16
CA ARG A 137 -11.39 11.84 -15.58
C ARG A 137 -10.61 12.47 -16.73
N LYS A 138 -11.19 13.51 -17.34
CA LYS A 138 -10.54 14.25 -18.45
C LYS A 138 -9.18 14.84 -18.07
N ASP A 139 -9.00 15.22 -16.80
CA ASP A 139 -7.76 15.78 -16.26
C ASP A 139 -6.69 14.72 -15.90
N GLY A 140 -6.98 13.44 -16.17
CA GLY A 140 -6.10 12.32 -15.85
C GLY A 140 -6.19 11.83 -14.41
N PHE A 141 -6.92 12.48 -13.51
CA PHE A 141 -7.10 11.94 -12.17
C PHE A 141 -8.18 10.86 -12.14
N PHE A 142 -8.13 9.98 -11.15
CA PHE A 142 -9.10 8.90 -11.02
C PHE A 142 -10.19 9.28 -10.03
N GLU A 143 -11.45 9.09 -10.40
CA GLU A 143 -12.58 9.24 -9.49
C GLU A 143 -13.18 7.89 -9.12
N ASN A 144 -13.54 7.71 -7.84
CA ASN A 144 -14.27 6.53 -7.39
C ASN A 144 -15.72 6.60 -7.91
N ILE A 145 -16.08 5.69 -8.81
CA ILE A 145 -17.40 5.58 -9.42
C ILE A 145 -18.26 4.46 -8.82
N LEU A 146 -17.64 3.47 -8.18
CA LEU A 146 -18.32 2.35 -7.56
C LEU A 146 -17.55 1.87 -6.34
N PHE A 147 -18.24 1.70 -5.23
CA PHE A 147 -17.72 1.04 -4.04
C PHE A 147 -18.76 0.05 -3.49
N ILE A 148 -18.35 -1.21 -3.39
CA ILE A 148 -19.18 -2.32 -2.95
C ILE A 148 -18.49 -3.02 -1.78
N GLU A 149 -19.26 -3.31 -0.75
CA GLU A 149 -18.88 -4.17 0.37
C GLU A 149 -19.65 -5.49 0.28
N TYR A 150 -18.96 -6.59 0.57
CA TYR A 150 -19.56 -7.91 0.68
C TYR A 150 -19.46 -8.37 2.13
N LYS A 151 -20.60 -8.73 2.73
CA LYS A 151 -20.68 -9.16 4.13
C LYS A 151 -21.54 -10.41 4.29
N LYS A 152 -20.92 -11.48 4.78
CA LYS A 152 -21.48 -12.83 4.89
C LYS A 152 -22.19 -13.25 3.58
N GLY A 153 -21.56 -12.93 2.44
CA GLY A 153 -22.09 -13.18 1.09
C GLY A 153 -23.10 -12.15 0.56
N ASN A 154 -23.57 -11.21 1.40
CA ASN A 154 -24.52 -10.17 0.98
C ASN A 154 -23.79 -8.96 0.40
N GLU A 155 -24.25 -8.49 -0.76
CA GLU A 155 -23.73 -7.29 -1.42
C GLU A 155 -24.38 -6.03 -0.85
N LYS A 156 -23.56 -5.01 -0.55
CA LYS A 156 -24.01 -3.66 -0.22
C LYS A 156 -23.26 -2.64 -1.07
N ILE A 157 -24.00 -1.91 -1.90
CA ILE A 157 -23.47 -0.79 -2.67
C ILE A 157 -23.38 0.43 -1.76
N ILE A 158 -22.16 0.89 -1.50
CA ILE A 158 -21.90 2.08 -0.67
C ILE A 158 -21.89 3.34 -1.53
N LYS A 159 -21.38 3.24 -2.75
CA LYS A 159 -21.34 4.36 -3.70
C LYS A 159 -21.54 3.85 -5.12
N LYS A 160 -22.36 4.57 -5.89
CA LYS A 160 -22.54 4.39 -7.33
C LYS A 160 -22.78 5.75 -7.99
N LYS A 161 -22.01 6.08 -9.01
CA LYS A 161 -22.14 7.31 -9.81
C LYS A 161 -22.48 6.95 -11.26
#